data_AF-A0AAW0EWR9-F1
#
_entry.id   AF-A0AAW0EWR9-F1
#
_cell.length_a   1.000
_cell.length_b   1.000
_cell.length_c   1.000
_cell.angle_alpha   90.00
_cell.angle_beta   90.00
_cell.angle_gamma   90.00
#
_symmetry.space_group_name_H-M   'P 1'
#
loop_
_entity.id
_entity.type
_entity.pdbx_description
1 polymer ?
#
loop_
_entity_poly.entity_id
_entity_poly.type
_entity_poly.pdbx_seq_one_letter_code
_entity_poly.pdbx_strand_id
1 'polypeptide(L)'
;MSQSLAFHDVSNEAIKNMQASEALQKHLENAQLAHRVCVAKALKAEVPPVEKCALTWGEVVLRYRQWSDYRPPFQDSAAQAAYSKFWTKKRQLADDSNPYK
;
A
#
# COMPACT_ATOMS: atom_id res chain seq x y z
N MET A 1 13.60 3.65 -26.57
CA MET A 1 12.67 2.65 -26.00
C MET A 1 11.56 3.39 -25.27
N SER A 2 10.36 3.43 -25.81
CA SER A 2 9.18 3.97 -25.13
C SER A 2 8.73 2.95 -24.08
N GLN A 3 9.19 3.09 -22.84
CA GLN A 3 8.58 2.38 -21.73
C GLN A 3 7.13 2.87 -21.63
N SER A 4 6.19 1.98 -21.92
CA SER A 4 4.77 2.19 -21.67
C SER A 4 4.60 2.56 -20.20
N LEU A 5 4.14 3.78 -19.93
CA LEU A 5 3.77 4.25 -18.59
C LEU A 5 2.43 3.59 -18.24
N ALA A 6 2.45 2.30 -17.93
CA ALA A 6 1.27 1.54 -17.55
C ALA A 6 1.10 1.55 -16.03
N PHE A 7 -0.10 1.90 -15.57
CA PHE A 7 -0.49 1.73 -14.17
C PHE A 7 -0.74 0.24 -13.89
N HIS A 8 -0.35 -0.21 -12.71
CA HIS A 8 -0.73 -1.52 -12.18
C HIS A 8 -2.24 -1.55 -11.91
N ASP A 9 -2.88 -2.68 -12.21
CA ASP A 9 -4.23 -2.94 -11.73
C ASP A 9 -4.19 -3.24 -10.24
N VAL A 10 -4.85 -2.37 -9.46
CA VAL A 10 -4.97 -2.44 -8.01
C VAL A 10 -6.43 -2.49 -7.57
N SER A 11 -7.32 -2.97 -8.45
CA SER A 11 -8.70 -3.32 -8.10
C SER A 11 -8.74 -4.41 -7.02
N ASN A 12 -9.85 -4.49 -6.28
CA ASN A 12 -10.03 -5.48 -5.22
C ASN A 12 -9.84 -6.91 -5.75
N GLU A 13 -10.31 -7.17 -6.97
CA GLU A 13 -10.20 -8.43 -7.68
C GLU A 13 -8.74 -8.77 -7.99
N ALA A 14 -7.96 -7.79 -8.45
CA ALA A 14 -6.54 -7.97 -8.76
C ALA A 14 -5.73 -8.23 -7.48
N ILE A 15 -5.97 -7.47 -6.41
CA ILE A 15 -5.16 -7.55 -5.18
C ILE A 15 -5.61 -8.68 -4.23
N LYS A 16 -6.79 -9.29 -4.44
CA LYS A 16 -7.38 -10.30 -3.55
C LYS A 16 -6.42 -11.44 -3.18
N ASN A 17 -5.61 -11.87 -4.14
CA ASN A 17 -4.67 -12.98 -3.97
C ASN A 17 -3.20 -12.51 -3.87
N MET A 18 -2.94 -11.21 -3.86
CA MET A 18 -1.58 -10.68 -3.72
C MET A 18 -1.17 -10.65 -2.23
N GLN A 19 0.13 -10.76 -1.98
CA GLN A 19 0.65 -10.44 -0.66
C GLN A 19 0.41 -8.95 -0.37
N ALA A 20 0.07 -8.61 0.87
CA ALA A 20 -0.22 -7.22 1.24
C ALA A 20 0.99 -6.30 0.98
N SER A 21 2.21 -6.76 1.21
CA SER A 21 3.45 -6.05 0.86
C SER A 21 3.52 -5.71 -0.64
N GLU A 22 3.18 -6.67 -1.50
CA GLU A 22 3.18 -6.51 -2.95
C GLU A 22 2.07 -5.56 -3.42
N ALA A 23 0.86 -5.69 -2.85
CA ALA A 23 -0.24 -4.79 -3.15
C ALA A 23 0.10 -3.33 -2.77
N LEU A 24 0.66 -3.13 -1.57
CA LEU A 24 1.10 -1.79 -1.11
C LEU A 24 2.20 -1.22 -2.00
N GLN A 25 3.14 -2.05 -2.45
CA GLN A 25 4.18 -1.64 -3.38
C GLN A 25 3.58 -1.18 -4.71
N LYS A 26 2.64 -1.93 -5.30
CA LYS A 26 1.98 -1.56 -6.57
C LYS A 26 1.16 -0.26 -6.44
N HIS A 27 0.51 -0.04 -5.30
CA HIS A 27 -0.16 1.23 -5.02
C HIS A 27 0.83 2.41 -4.97
N LEU A 28 2.00 2.21 -4.35
CA LEU A 28 3.05 3.23 -4.30
C LEU A 28 3.63 3.51 -5.69
N GLU A 29 3.90 2.47 -6.49
CA GLU A 29 4.41 2.60 -7.86
C GLU A 29 3.43 3.38 -8.75
N ASN A 30 2.13 3.10 -8.63
CA ASN A 30 1.08 3.88 -9.31
C ASN A 30 1.07 5.35 -8.89
N ALA A 31 1.17 5.65 -7.58
CA ALA A 31 1.21 7.01 -7.09
C ALA A 31 2.45 7.77 -7.61
N GLN A 32 3.62 7.12 -7.60
CA GLN A 32 4.86 7.68 -8.13
C GLN A 32 4.75 7.96 -9.63
N LEU A 33 4.15 7.04 -10.38
CA LEU A 33 3.91 7.22 -11.81
C LEU A 33 2.97 8.39 -12.09
N ALA A 34 1.85 8.48 -11.37
CA ALA A 34 0.91 9.60 -11.49
C ALA A 34 1.59 10.94 -11.21
N HIS A 35 2.44 11.01 -10.18
CA HIS A 35 3.20 12.21 -9.87
C HIS A 35 4.20 12.58 -10.97
N ARG A 36 4.97 11.62 -11.49
CA ARG A 36 5.90 11.85 -12.62
C ARG A 36 5.18 12.38 -13.85
N VAL A 37 4.01 11.81 -14.18
CA VAL A 37 3.16 12.27 -15.28
C VAL A 37 2.65 13.69 -15.03
N CYS A 38 2.24 14.01 -13.79
CA CYS A 38 1.82 15.36 -13.44
C CYS A 38 2.97 16.37 -13.62
N VAL A 39 4.17 16.06 -13.09
CA VAL A 39 5.34 16.95 -13.19
C VAL A 39 5.72 17.16 -14.66
N ALA A 40 5.76 16.12 -15.47
CA ALA A 40 6.05 16.24 -16.89
C ALA A 40 5.04 17.15 -17.62
N LYS A 41 3.74 17.05 -17.28
CA LYS A 41 2.70 17.93 -17.82
C LYS A 41 2.85 19.37 -17.33
N ALA A 42 3.16 19.59 -16.05
CA ALA A 42 3.36 20.92 -15.47
C ALA A 42 4.56 21.63 -16.11
N LEU A 43 5.69 20.93 -16.26
CA LEU A 43 6.89 21.45 -16.92
C LEU A 43 6.62 21.80 -18.39
N LYS A 44 5.89 20.95 -19.12
CA LYS A 44 5.51 21.23 -20.51
C LYS A 44 4.58 22.44 -20.63
N ALA A 45 3.78 22.72 -19.61
CA ALA A 45 2.88 23.86 -19.55
C ALA A 45 3.49 25.09 -18.86
N GLU A 46 4.78 25.05 -18.51
CA GLU A 46 5.53 26.14 -17.85
C GLU A 46 4.88 26.62 -16.53
N VAL A 47 4.14 25.75 -15.85
CA VAL A 47 3.54 26.04 -14.54
C VAL A 47 4.39 25.44 -13.42
N PRO A 48 4.48 26.10 -12.25
CA PRO A 48 5.22 25.58 -11.09
C PRO A 48 4.74 24.17 -10.70
N PRO A 49 5.60 23.13 -10.77
CA PRO A 49 5.21 21.76 -10.46
C PRO A 49 4.79 21.57 -8.99
N VAL A 50 5.38 22.37 -8.08
CA VAL A 50 5.08 22.31 -6.64
C VAL A 50 3.60 22.60 -6.40
N GLU A 51 3.07 23.66 -6.99
CA GLU A 51 1.66 24.04 -6.83
C GLU A 51 0.74 23.11 -7.63
N LYS A 52 1.13 22.78 -8.87
CA LYS A 52 0.28 21.99 -9.77
C LYS A 52 0.16 20.52 -9.37
N CYS A 53 1.20 19.94 -8.78
CA CYS A 53 1.31 18.51 -8.50
C CYS A 53 1.33 18.16 -7.01
N ALA A 54 1.09 19.12 -6.11
CA ALA A 54 1.02 18.92 -4.66
C ALA A 54 0.10 17.75 -4.25
N LEU A 55 -1.07 17.61 -4.88
CA LEU A 55 -2.00 16.52 -4.57
C LEU A 55 -1.41 15.14 -4.90
N THR A 56 -0.81 14.99 -6.09
CA THR A 56 -0.15 13.73 -6.47
C THR A 56 1.07 13.42 -5.60
N TRP A 57 1.77 14.46 -5.11
CA TRP A 57 2.84 14.27 -4.14
C TRP A 57 2.31 13.81 -2.78
N GLY A 58 1.20 14.40 -2.31
CA GLY A 58 0.52 13.96 -1.09
C GLY A 58 0.12 12.48 -1.14
N GLU A 59 -0.39 12.03 -2.29
CA GLU A 59 -0.70 10.61 -2.50
C GLU A 59 0.54 9.72 -2.43
N VAL A 60 1.66 10.12 -3.04
CA VAL A 60 2.94 9.38 -2.93
C VAL A 60 3.36 9.24 -1.47
N VAL A 61 3.30 10.31 -0.69
CA VAL A 61 3.66 10.30 0.74
C VAL A 61 2.74 9.37 1.52
N LEU A 62 1.43 9.41 1.26
CA LEU A 62 0.46 8.55 1.92
C LEU A 62 0.71 7.07 1.62
N ARG A 63 0.91 6.70 0.35
CA ARG A 63 1.22 5.31 -0.04
C ARG A 63 2.57 4.85 0.47
N TYR A 64 3.56 5.73 0.49
CA TYR A 64 4.87 5.41 1.04
C TYR A 64 4.77 5.07 2.53
N ARG A 65 4.03 5.86 3.31
CA ARG A 65 3.78 5.56 4.73
C ARG A 65 3.09 4.22 4.93
N GLN A 66 2.02 3.95 4.16
CA GLN A 66 1.32 2.67 4.25
C GLN A 66 2.25 1.48 3.97
N TRP A 67 3.12 1.60 2.95
CA TRP A 67 4.10 0.57 2.61
C TRP A 67 5.23 0.46 3.66
N SER A 68 5.75 1.57 4.17
CA SER A 68 6.84 1.58 5.15
C SER A 68 6.42 1.11 6.54
N ASP A 69 5.17 1.43 6.92
CA ASP A 69 4.61 1.06 8.22
C ASP A 69 4.16 -0.41 8.22
N TYR A 70 3.87 -0.97 7.04
CA TYR A 70 3.55 -2.39 6.90
C TYR A 70 4.79 -3.24 7.20
N ARG A 71 4.72 -3.97 8.31
CA ARG A 71 5.67 -5.01 8.66
C ARG A 71 5.08 -6.37 8.34
N PRO A 72 5.61 -7.12 7.37
CA PRO A 72 5.19 -8.50 7.17
C PRO A 72 5.46 -9.28 8.47
N PRO A 73 4.55 -10.17 8.88
CA PRO A 73 4.72 -10.95 10.10
C PRO A 73 6.01 -11.79 9.99
N PHE A 74 6.80 -11.79 11.05
CA PHE A 74 7.98 -12.64 11.14
C PHE A 74 7.53 -14.10 11.10
N GLN A 75 8.01 -14.86 10.11
CA GLN A 75 7.90 -16.32 10.11
C GLN A 75 9.05 -16.94 10.90
N ASP A 76 9.21 -16.50 12.15
CA ASP A 76 10.13 -17.15 13.08
C ASP A 76 9.32 -18.14 13.93
N SER A 77 9.90 -19.31 14.20
CA SER A 77 9.22 -20.39 14.92
C SER A 77 8.85 -20.01 16.36
N ALA A 78 9.61 -19.09 16.98
CA ALA A 78 9.33 -18.55 18.31
C ALA A 78 8.20 -17.52 18.31
N ALA A 79 8.13 -16.62 17.32
CA ALA A 79 7.02 -15.68 17.11
C ALA A 79 5.73 -16.42 16.78
N GLN A 80 5.79 -17.45 15.92
CA GLN A 80 4.64 -18.30 15.63
C GLN A 80 4.19 -19.08 16.87
N ALA A 81 5.12 -19.62 17.66
CA ALA A 81 4.79 -20.28 18.93
C ALA A 81 4.19 -19.31 19.95
N ALA A 82 4.72 -18.10 20.08
CA ALA A 82 4.20 -17.07 20.98
C ALA A 82 2.80 -16.61 20.56
N TYR A 83 2.59 -16.39 19.26
CA TYR A 83 1.29 -16.04 18.69
C TYR A 83 0.27 -17.17 18.90
N SER A 84 0.59 -18.42 18.56
CA SER A 84 -0.31 -19.57 18.75
C SER A 84 -0.64 -19.84 20.22
N LYS A 85 0.27 -19.51 21.15
CA LYS A 85 0.00 -19.59 22.59
C LYS A 85 -0.95 -18.49 23.07
N PHE A 86 -0.80 -17.28 22.54
CA PHE A 86 -1.61 -16.13 22.94
C PHE A 86 -3.00 -16.13 22.26
N TRP A 87 -3.05 -16.43 20.96
CA TRP A 87 -4.25 -16.48 20.14
C TRP A 87 -4.79 -17.91 20.03
N THR A 88 -5.39 -18.37 21.13
CA THR A 88 -6.02 -19.71 21.18
C THR A 88 -7.40 -19.71 20.54
N LYS A 89 -7.87 -20.87 20.06
CA LYS A 89 -9.24 -21.05 19.53
C LYS A 89 -10.32 -20.47 20.46
N LYS A 90 -10.15 -20.64 21.77
CA LYS A 90 -11.09 -20.12 22.78
C LYS A 90 -11.13 -18.58 22.81
N ARG A 91 -9.98 -17.92 22.64
CA ARG A 91 -9.91 -16.46 22.56
C ARG A 91 -10.46 -15.92 21.25
N GLN A 92 -10.16 -16.58 20.15
CA GLN A 92 -10.71 -16.20 18.84
C GLN A 92 -12.24 -16.29 18.84
N LEU A 93 -12.81 -17.37 19.36
CA LEU A 93 -14.26 -17.51 19.53
C LEU A 93 -14.88 -16.43 20.42
N ALA A 94 -14.17 -15.98 21.46
CA ALA A 94 -14.65 -14.92 22.36
C ALA A 94 -14.57 -13.53 21.70
N ASP A 95 -13.59 -13.32 20.82
CA ASP A 95 -13.39 -12.07 20.09
C ASP A 95 -14.34 -11.97 18.88
N ASP A 96 -14.62 -13.09 18.20
CA ASP A 96 -15.59 -13.20 17.09
C ASP A 96 -17.06 -13.08 17.56
N SER A 97 -17.33 -13.45 18.82
CA SER A 97 -18.67 -13.34 19.43
C SER A 97 -18.86 -12.04 20.23
N ASN A 98 -17.88 -11.14 20.22
CA ASN A 98 -17.97 -9.86 20.91
C ASN A 98 -18.92 -8.92 20.16
N PRO A 99 -20.07 -8.54 20.75
CA PRO A 99 -21.07 -7.70 20.10
C PRO A 99 -20.68 -6.22 20.01
N TYR A 100 -19.51 -5.84 20.56
CA TYR A 100 -19.01 -4.47 20.59
C TYR A 100 -17.87 -4.21 19.58
N LYS A 101 -17.61 -5.16 18.68
CA LYS A 101 -16.75 -4.96 17.51
C LYS A 101 -17.54 -4.52 16.28
#